data_AF-A0A839ZVX3-F1
#
_entry.id   AF-A0A839ZVX3-F1
#
_cell.length_a   1.000
_cell.length_b   1.000
_cell.length_c   1.000
_cell.angle_alpha   90.00
_cell.angle_beta   90.00
_cell.angle_gamma   90.00
#
_symmetry.space_group_name_H-M   'P 1'
#
loop_
_entity.id
_entity.type
_entity.pdbx_description
1 polymer ?
#
loop_
_entity_poly.entity_id
_entity_poly.type
_entity_poly.pdbx_seq_one_letter_code
_entity_poly.pdbx_strand_id
1 'polypeptide(L)'
;MKLIAIALTSAGLLAAAGSASAAVSDVEYLKANRCRGLAASGIATVDTASMDAFIKSEGRTRNAFVTDRGKSEFDKAKREGKTDNTDRKARLVAELNGPCQAYKG
;
A
#
# COMPACT_ATOMS: atom_id res chain seq x y z
N MET A 1 -39.57 -17.67 22.40
CA MET A 1 -38.24 -17.08 22.08
C MET A 1 -37.41 -18.13 21.39
N LYS A 2 -37.10 -17.93 20.11
CA LYS A 2 -36.35 -18.85 19.26
C LYS A 2 -35.28 -18.00 18.57
N LEU A 3 -34.02 -18.24 18.92
CA LEU A 3 -32.87 -17.54 18.35
C LEU A 3 -32.68 -18.03 16.91
N ILE A 4 -32.77 -17.12 15.95
CA ILE A 4 -32.42 -17.39 14.55
C ILE A 4 -31.01 -16.86 14.36
N ALA A 5 -30.03 -17.77 14.33
CA ALA A 5 -28.69 -17.50 13.85
C ALA A 5 -28.54 -18.22 12.51
N ILE A 6 -28.48 -17.49 11.40
CA ILE A 6 -27.95 -18.01 10.12
C ILE A 6 -27.12 -16.91 9.44
N ALA A 7 -25.81 -17.08 9.64
CA ALA A 7 -24.68 -16.81 8.76
C ALA A 7 -24.87 -15.86 7.57
N LEU A 8 -24.22 -14.69 7.64
CA LEU A 8 -23.75 -13.97 6.46
C LEU A 8 -22.57 -14.77 5.86
N THR A 9 -22.81 -15.52 4.80
CA THR A 9 -21.75 -16.04 3.94
C THR A 9 -21.17 -14.87 3.15
N SER A 10 -20.08 -14.28 3.65
CA SER A 10 -19.19 -13.43 2.87
C SER A 10 -18.62 -14.26 1.73
N ALA A 11 -19.15 -14.04 0.53
CA ALA A 11 -18.57 -14.54 -0.71
C ALA A 11 -17.17 -13.92 -0.86
N GLY A 12 -16.16 -14.64 -0.38
CA GLY A 12 -14.78 -14.40 -0.73
C GLY A 12 -14.61 -14.71 -2.21
N LEU A 13 -14.83 -13.71 -3.07
CA LEU A 13 -14.27 -13.73 -4.41
C LEU A 13 -12.76 -13.54 -4.28
N LEU A 14 -12.05 -14.62 -3.97
CA LEU A 14 -10.67 -14.79 -4.40
C LEU A 14 -10.71 -15.06 -5.91
N ALA A 15 -10.96 -14.00 -6.68
CA ALA A 15 -10.61 -13.99 -8.08
C ALA A 15 -9.08 -13.92 -8.16
N ALA A 16 -8.42 -15.07 -8.03
CA ALA A 16 -7.11 -15.30 -8.64
C ALA A 16 -7.32 -15.33 -10.16
N ALA A 17 -7.64 -14.18 -10.74
CA ALA A 17 -7.50 -13.99 -12.16
C ALA A 17 -5.99 -13.99 -12.43
N GLY A 18 -5.52 -14.91 -13.26
CA GLY A 18 -4.20 -14.80 -13.87
C GLY A 18 -4.14 -13.47 -14.58
N SER A 19 -3.57 -12.46 -13.92
CA SER A 19 -3.40 -11.14 -14.47
C SER A 19 -2.38 -11.26 -15.60
N ALA A 20 -2.83 -11.15 -16.84
CA ALA A 20 -2.00 -10.51 -17.86
C ALA A 20 -1.50 -9.22 -17.19
N SER A 21 -0.20 -9.12 -16.95
CA SER A 21 0.41 -8.02 -16.20
C SER A 21 0.14 -6.73 -16.99
N ALA A 22 -0.96 -6.06 -16.66
CA ALA A 22 -1.26 -4.74 -17.16
C ALA A 22 -0.07 -3.84 -16.81
N ALA A 23 0.31 -2.98 -17.75
CA ALA A 23 1.40 -2.04 -17.51
C ALA A 23 1.08 -1.22 -16.24
N VAL A 24 2.05 -1.15 -15.33
CA VAL A 24 1.89 -0.43 -14.07
C VAL A 24 1.56 1.03 -14.37
N SER A 25 0.47 1.50 -13.80
CA SER A 25 0.04 2.89 -13.92
C SER A 25 0.89 3.83 -13.06
N ASP A 26 0.90 5.13 -13.40
CA ASP A 26 1.54 6.15 -12.55
C ASP A 26 0.94 6.15 -11.14
N VAL A 27 -0.37 5.85 -11.01
CA VAL A 27 -1.06 5.79 -9.72
C VAL A 27 -0.51 4.65 -8.86
N GLU A 28 -0.25 3.48 -9.42
CA GLU A 28 0.37 2.35 -8.71
C GLU A 28 1.80 2.67 -8.28
N TYR A 29 2.57 3.34 -9.14
CA TYR A 29 3.90 3.82 -8.79
C TYR A 29 3.87 4.79 -7.60
N LEU A 30 2.95 5.76 -7.61
CA LEU A 30 2.79 6.71 -6.49
C LEU A 30 2.33 6.02 -5.21
N LYS A 31 1.40 5.06 -5.30
CA LYS A 31 0.94 4.26 -4.15
C LYS A 31 2.07 3.43 -3.55
N ALA A 32 2.91 2.80 -4.37
CA ALA A 32 4.06 2.06 -3.88
C ALA A 32 5.03 2.97 -3.12
N ASN A 33 5.31 4.19 -3.63
CA ASN A 33 6.12 5.18 -2.93
C ASN A 33 5.51 5.61 -1.59
N ARG A 34 4.19 5.85 -1.54
CA ARG A 34 3.46 6.15 -0.30
C ARG A 34 3.61 5.01 0.71
N CYS A 35 3.37 3.77 0.29
CA CYS A 35 3.51 2.58 1.14
C CYS A 35 4.93 2.41 1.68
N ARG A 36 5.93 2.63 0.83
CA ARG A 36 7.34 2.60 1.24
C ARG A 36 7.67 3.70 2.25
N GLY A 37 7.06 4.88 2.11
CA GLY A 37 7.17 5.98 3.07
C GLY A 37 6.55 5.66 4.42
N LEU A 38 5.36 5.04 4.43
CA LEU A 38 4.73 4.55 5.67
C LEU A 38 5.61 3.51 6.36
N ALA A 39 6.15 2.53 5.62
CA ALA A 39 7.06 1.55 6.19
C ALA A 39 8.34 2.23 6.76
N ALA A 40 8.90 3.20 6.04
CA ALA A 40 10.08 3.95 6.47
C ALA A 40 9.83 4.87 7.68
N SER A 41 8.57 5.12 8.05
CA SER A 41 8.23 5.85 9.27
C SER A 41 8.42 5.02 10.54
N GLY A 42 8.48 3.69 10.42
CA GLY A 42 8.56 2.78 11.56
C GLY A 42 7.22 2.59 12.29
N ILE A 43 6.10 3.03 11.72
CA ILE A 43 4.77 2.89 12.32
C ILE A 43 4.35 1.42 12.54
N ALA A 44 4.84 0.52 11.68
CA ALA A 44 4.76 -0.93 11.85
C ALA A 44 5.95 -1.60 11.15
N THR A 45 6.35 -2.77 11.64
CA THR A 45 7.44 -3.56 11.06
C THR A 45 6.97 -4.27 9.80
N VAL A 46 7.60 -3.99 8.67
CA VAL A 46 7.25 -4.52 7.35
C VAL A 46 8.53 -4.71 6.54
N ASP A 47 8.64 -5.83 5.82
CA ASP A 47 9.70 -6.01 4.84
C ASP A 47 9.47 -5.09 3.62
N THR A 48 10.50 -4.36 3.23
CA THR A 48 10.43 -3.33 2.19
C THR A 48 11.20 -3.71 0.94
N ALA A 49 11.88 -4.86 0.92
CA ALA A 49 12.71 -5.27 -0.21
C ALA A 49 11.93 -5.29 -1.54
N SER A 50 10.73 -5.87 -1.53
CA SER A 50 9.86 -5.92 -2.71
C SER A 50 9.36 -4.54 -3.14
N MET A 51 9.05 -3.66 -2.18
CA MET A 51 8.66 -2.27 -2.48
C MET A 51 9.80 -1.49 -3.13
N ASP A 52 11.02 -1.65 -2.60
CA ASP A 52 12.22 -1.01 -3.14
C ASP A 52 12.53 -1.51 -4.55
N ALA A 53 12.39 -2.81 -4.79
CA ALA A 53 12.55 -3.41 -6.12
C ALA A 53 11.49 -2.89 -7.11
N PHE A 54 10.21 -2.86 -6.69
CA PHE A 54 9.10 -2.36 -7.51
C PHE A 54 9.31 -0.89 -7.91
N ILE A 55 9.57 -0.01 -6.94
CA ILE A 55 9.77 1.43 -7.21
C ILE A 55 10.98 1.62 -8.13
N LYS A 56 12.07 0.87 -7.92
CA LYS A 56 13.26 0.97 -8.77
C LYS A 56 13.01 0.48 -10.19
N SER A 57 12.26 -0.61 -10.38
CA SER A 57 11.89 -1.13 -11.71
C SER A 57 11.02 -0.11 -12.44
N GLU A 58 9.93 0.30 -11.80
CA GLU A 58 8.88 1.11 -12.41
C GLU A 58 9.26 2.58 -12.55
N GLY A 59 10.23 3.07 -11.78
CA GLY A 59 10.67 4.47 -11.85
C GLY A 59 11.62 4.78 -13.00
N ARG A 60 12.30 3.77 -13.58
CA ARG A 60 13.38 3.97 -14.57
C ARG A 60 12.93 4.59 -15.89
N THR A 61 11.72 4.26 -16.32
CA THR A 61 11.18 4.66 -17.63
C THR A 61 10.14 5.78 -17.50
N ARG A 62 9.85 6.24 -16.28
CA ARG A 62 8.84 7.26 -16.02
C ARG A 62 9.40 8.66 -16.19
N ASN A 63 8.50 9.58 -16.54
CA ASN A 63 8.79 11.01 -16.58
C ASN A 63 9.26 11.51 -15.21
N ALA A 64 10.24 12.43 -15.22
CA ALA A 64 10.71 13.18 -14.06
C ALA A 64 9.59 13.67 -13.13
N PHE A 65 8.49 14.23 -13.68
CA PHE A 65 7.33 14.69 -12.91
C PHE A 65 6.72 13.59 -12.05
N VAL A 66 6.55 12.38 -12.61
CA VAL A 66 5.99 11.24 -11.88
C VAL A 66 6.97 10.75 -10.81
N THR A 67 8.26 10.70 -11.14
CA THR A 67 9.29 10.30 -10.16
C THR A 67 9.40 11.27 -8.99
N ASP A 68 9.33 12.58 -9.24
CA ASP A 68 9.35 13.62 -8.21
C ASP A 68 8.09 13.57 -7.35
N ARG A 69 6.93 13.40 -7.98
CA ARG A 69 5.67 13.19 -7.28
C ARG A 69 5.72 11.93 -6.40
N GLY A 70 6.36 10.86 -6.86
CA GLY A 70 6.61 9.65 -6.07
C GLY A 70 7.44 9.93 -4.84
N LYS A 71 8.55 10.66 -4.97
CA LYS A 71 9.38 11.11 -3.85
C LYS A 71 8.57 11.97 -2.85
N SER A 72 7.75 12.88 -3.36
CA SER A 72 6.85 13.71 -2.55
C SER A 72 5.85 12.88 -1.74
N GLU A 73 5.24 11.85 -2.35
CA GLU A 73 4.34 10.92 -1.65
C GLU A 73 5.07 10.09 -0.59
N PHE A 74 6.29 9.62 -0.88
CA PHE A 74 7.14 8.94 0.11
C PHE A 74 7.43 9.84 1.32
N ASP A 75 7.90 11.06 1.09
CA ASP A 75 8.28 12.00 2.17
C ASP A 75 7.06 12.48 2.96
N LYS A 76 5.91 12.65 2.30
CA LYS A 76 4.63 12.91 2.96
C LYS A 76 4.28 11.74 3.87
N ALA A 77 4.16 10.54 3.33
CA ALA A 77 3.77 9.34 4.08
C ALA A 77 4.69 9.06 5.27
N LYS A 78 6.01 9.22 5.09
CA LYS A 78 6.99 9.08 6.16
C LYS A 78 6.75 10.04 7.31
N ARG A 79 6.31 11.28 7.02
CA ARG A 79 5.92 12.26 8.05
C ARG A 79 4.57 11.92 8.67
N GLU A 80 3.60 11.47 7.88
CA GLU A 80 2.28 11.06 8.38
C GLU A 80 2.39 9.90 9.39
N GLY A 81 3.26 8.94 9.14
CA GLY A 81 3.46 7.79 10.02
C GLY A 81 4.07 8.12 11.38
N LYS A 82 4.64 9.32 11.56
CA LYS A 82 5.16 9.83 12.84
C LYS A 82 4.11 10.54 13.69
N THR A 83 2.83 10.44 13.34
CA THR A 83 1.75 11.10 14.06
C THR A 83 1.54 10.51 15.46
N ASP A 84 1.28 11.39 16.44
CA ASP A 84 0.92 10.99 17.81
C ASP A 84 -0.59 10.74 17.97
N ASN A 85 -1.40 11.06 16.95
CA ASN A 85 -2.83 10.80 16.97
C ASN A 85 -3.10 9.30 16.76
N THR A 86 -3.65 8.65 17.77
CA THR A 86 -3.86 7.20 17.82
C THR A 86 -4.80 6.70 16.73
N ASP A 87 -5.91 7.40 16.46
CA ASP A 87 -6.87 7.02 15.42
C ASP A 87 -6.25 7.10 14.03
N ARG A 88 -5.49 8.17 13.79
CA ARG A 88 -4.76 8.35 12.53
C ARG A 88 -3.68 7.30 12.38
N LYS A 89 -2.95 6.99 13.45
CA LYS A 89 -1.93 5.93 13.47
C LYS A 89 -2.54 4.58 13.11
N ALA A 90 -3.68 4.22 13.71
CA ALA A 90 -4.39 2.97 13.41
C ALA A 90 -4.80 2.87 11.91
N ARG A 91 -5.30 3.97 11.33
CA ARG A 91 -5.65 4.02 9.90
C ARG A 91 -4.43 3.84 8.99
N LEU A 92 -3.30 4.47 9.31
CA LEU A 92 -2.07 4.34 8.53
C LEU A 92 -1.45 2.94 8.64
N VAL A 93 -1.55 2.31 9.81
CA VAL A 93 -1.18 0.89 9.98
C VAL A 93 -2.09 -0.01 9.16
N ALA A 94 -3.41 0.24 9.14
CA ALA A 94 -4.35 -0.51 8.31
C ALA A 94 -4.06 -0.33 6.81
N GLU A 95 -3.67 0.88 6.38
CA GLU A 95 -3.23 1.13 5.01
C GLU A 95 -1.98 0.29 4.66
N LEU A 96 -0.99 0.30 5.55
CA LEU A 96 0.26 -0.44 5.38
C LEU A 96 0.06 -1.96 5.40
N ASN A 97 -0.94 -2.45 6.14
CA ASN A 97 -1.23 -3.88 6.28
C ASN A 97 -2.30 -4.41 5.32
N GLY A 98 -3.06 -3.53 4.66
CA GLY A 98 -4.07 -3.90 3.67
C GLY A 98 -3.60 -3.52 2.25
N PRO A 99 -3.98 -2.34 1.71
CA PRO A 99 -3.64 -1.93 0.35
C PRO A 99 -2.15 -2.05 -0.02
N CYS A 100 -1.24 -1.76 0.91
CA CYS A 100 0.18 -1.82 0.65
C CYS A 100 0.75 -3.24 0.50
N GLN A 101 -0.01 -4.28 0.86
CA GLN A 101 0.39 -5.68 0.64
C GLN A 101 0.58 -6.00 -0.85
N ALA A 102 -0.13 -5.29 -1.73
CA ALA A 102 0.03 -5.44 -3.18
C ALA A 102 1.45 -5.19 -3.69
N TYR A 103 2.30 -4.52 -2.89
CA TYR A 103 3.69 -4.20 -3.25
C TYR A 103 4.73 -4.94 -2.38
N LYS A 104 4.31 -5.89 -1.54
CA LYS A 104 5.20 -6.61 -0.61
C LYS A 104 5.85 -7.88 -1.17
N GLY A 105 5.59 -8.19 -2.44
CA GLY A 105 6.11 -9.40 -3.10
C GLY A 105 5.10 -10.53 -3.04
#